data_AF-G3EGT4-F1
#
_entry.id   AF-G3EGT4-F1
#
_cell.length_a   1.000
_cell.length_b   1.000
_cell.length_c   1.000
_cell.angle_alpha   90.00
_cell.angle_beta   90.00
_cell.angle_gamma   90.00
#
_symmetry.space_group_name_H-M   'P 1'
#
loop_
_entity.id
_entity.type
_entity.pdbx_description
1 polymer ?
#
loop_
_entity_poly.entity_id
_entity_poly.type
_entity_poly.pdbx_seq_one_letter_code
_entity_poly.pdbx_strand_id
1 'polypeptide(L)'
;MNAKTVLPAVAMTAVSMVLTLAVVMMWLGTAMPWPVALVVGLGIDGGWLATLAYERRLAAQGDHSTAVTAVGWSFGLIAAGVLVAHALTADHSAGAWLAVAWLPIAAKALWLVHGMWERTALTPTALVAIQGIQQEARDEAAVARARLRAEASTEETRLTAVTQAGAASHASRPGPPTRSPQPGRR
;
A
#
# COMPACT_ATOMS: atom_id res chain seq x y z
N MET A 1 1.59 23.00 2.63
CA MET A 1 0.62 22.86 3.73
C MET A 1 1.06 23.78 4.86
N ASN A 2 0.19 24.63 5.39
CA ASN A 2 0.56 25.62 6.41
C ASN A 2 0.86 24.94 7.75
N ALA A 3 1.98 25.29 8.39
CA ALA A 3 2.36 24.73 9.70
C ALA A 3 1.25 24.86 10.77
N LYS A 4 0.42 25.91 10.64
CA LYS A 4 -0.73 26.19 11.52
C LYS A 4 -1.85 25.14 11.45
N THR A 5 -1.99 24.37 10.36
CA THR A 5 -3.03 23.34 10.24
C THR A 5 -2.53 21.93 10.54
N VAL A 6 -1.21 21.70 10.48
CA VAL A 6 -0.60 20.39 10.74
C VAL A 6 -0.37 20.18 12.25
N LEU A 7 -0.05 21.26 12.98
CA LEU A 7 0.28 21.21 14.41
C LEU A 7 -0.84 20.57 15.27
N PRO A 8 -2.13 20.94 15.12
CA PRO A 8 -3.20 20.37 15.95
C PRO A 8 -3.44 18.89 15.66
N ALA A 9 -3.34 18.49 14.39
CA ALA A 9 -3.52 17.11 13.98
C ALA A 9 -2.41 16.21 14.54
N VAL A 10 -1.14 16.64 14.42
CA VAL A 10 0.01 15.92 14.98
C VAL A 10 -0.08 15.85 16.51
N ALA A 11 -0.48 16.94 17.16
CA ALA A 11 -0.67 16.97 18.61
C ALA A 11 -1.74 15.97 19.07
N MET A 12 -2.90 15.89 18.39
CA MET A 12 -3.92 14.92 18.73
C MET A 12 -3.48 13.47 18.48
N THR A 13 -2.74 13.20 17.40
CA THR A 13 -2.17 11.85 17.18
C THR A 13 -1.17 11.48 18.27
N ALA A 14 -0.30 12.41 18.67
CA ALA A 14 0.66 12.18 19.75
C ALA A 14 -0.05 11.92 21.09
N VAL A 15 -1.07 12.71 21.43
CA VAL A 15 -1.89 12.52 22.64
C VAL A 15 -2.61 11.17 22.60
N SER A 16 -3.21 10.80 21.47
CA SER A 16 -3.87 9.51 21.28
C SER A 16 -2.89 8.35 21.48
N MET A 17 -1.71 8.41 20.86
CA MET A 17 -0.66 7.40 21.03
C MET A 17 -0.24 7.26 22.49
N VAL A 18 0.01 8.38 23.17
CA VAL A 18 0.42 8.37 24.59
C VAL A 18 -0.68 7.78 25.47
N LEU A 19 -1.95 8.09 25.19
CA LEU A 19 -3.09 7.53 25.92
C LEU A 19 -3.22 6.02 25.70
N THR A 20 -3.10 5.55 24.45
CA THR A 20 -3.10 4.11 24.13
C THR A 20 -1.96 3.39 24.84
N LEU A 21 -0.76 3.97 24.81
CA LEU A 21 0.41 3.46 25.52
C LEU A 21 0.21 3.43 27.04
N ALA A 22 -0.34 4.48 27.62
CA ALA A 22 -0.63 4.54 29.06
C ALA A 22 -1.64 3.46 29.48
N VAL A 23 -2.72 3.27 28.72
CA VAL A 23 -3.73 2.23 28.97
C VAL A 23 -3.12 0.83 28.84
N VAL A 24 -2.34 0.58 27.78
CA VAL A 24 -1.66 -0.70 27.57
C VAL A 24 -0.61 -0.98 28.65
N MET A 25 0.16 0.03 29.07
CA MET A 25 1.18 -0.11 30.11
C MET A 25 0.56 -0.33 31.50
N MET A 26 -0.53 0.36 31.81
CA MET A 26 -1.28 0.18 33.06
C MET A 26 -1.86 -1.25 33.16
N TRP A 27 -2.28 -1.82 32.03
CA TRP A 27 -2.91 -3.14 31.99
C TRP A 27 -1.89 -4.28 31.83
N LEU A 28 -1.12 -4.25 30.75
CA LEU A 28 -0.20 -5.32 30.37
C LEU A 28 1.10 -5.31 31.19
N GLY A 29 1.46 -4.20 31.82
CA GLY A 29 2.61 -4.12 32.73
C GLY A 29 2.47 -4.97 34.00
N THR A 30 1.24 -5.38 34.35
CA THR A 30 0.99 -6.31 35.47
C THR A 30 1.04 -7.79 35.04
N ALA A 31 0.80 -8.08 33.75
CA ALA A 31 0.73 -9.44 33.21
C ALA A 31 1.97 -9.85 32.40
N MET A 32 2.74 -8.90 31.86
CA MET A 32 3.89 -9.12 31.00
C MET A 32 4.97 -8.05 31.25
N PRO A 33 6.25 -8.31 30.92
CA PRO A 33 7.30 -7.31 31.03
C PRO A 33 6.96 -6.04 30.23
N TRP A 34 7.10 -4.88 30.86
CA TRP A 34 6.75 -3.58 30.28
C TRP A 34 7.31 -3.31 28.86
N PRO A 35 8.51 -3.80 28.43
CA PRO A 35 8.97 -3.59 27.06
C PRO A 35 8.12 -4.33 26.02
N VAL A 36 7.56 -5.49 26.39
CA VAL A 36 6.67 -6.27 25.52
C VAL A 36 5.33 -5.56 25.35
N ALA A 37 4.80 -4.98 26.44
CA ALA A 37 3.59 -4.17 26.41
C ALA A 37 3.72 -2.96 25.47
N LEU A 38 4.86 -2.27 25.53
CA LEU A 38 5.15 -1.16 24.61
C LEU A 38 5.18 -1.62 23.16
N VAL A 39 5.89 -2.70 22.84
CA VAL A 39 6.02 -3.21 21.47
C VAL A 39 4.66 -3.64 20.92
N VAL A 40 3.82 -4.29 21.74
CA VAL A 40 2.46 -4.70 21.34
C VAL A 40 1.55 -3.49 21.12
N GLY A 41 1.54 -2.52 22.05
CA GLY A 41 0.74 -1.30 21.93
C GLY A 41 1.14 -0.45 20.72
N LEU A 42 2.44 -0.20 20.54
CA LEU A 42 2.99 0.50 19.38
C LEU A 42 2.78 -0.27 18.07
N GLY A 43 2.89 -1.59 18.10
CA GLY A 43 2.69 -2.43 16.93
C GLY A 43 1.25 -2.43 16.44
N ILE A 44 0.29 -2.54 17.35
CA ILE A 44 -1.14 -2.51 17.02
C ILE A 44 -1.55 -1.11 16.54
N ASP A 45 -1.18 -0.06 17.28
CA ASP A 45 -1.56 1.31 16.94
C ASP A 45 -0.86 1.77 15.64
N GLY A 46 0.42 1.46 15.49
CA GLY A 46 1.20 1.73 14.28
C GLY A 46 0.69 0.95 13.07
N GLY A 47 0.33 -0.33 13.24
CA GLY A 47 -0.28 -1.15 12.19
C GLY A 47 -1.63 -0.60 11.74
N TRP A 48 -2.48 -0.19 12.69
CA TRP A 48 -3.78 0.39 12.38
C TRP A 48 -3.64 1.74 11.67
N LEU A 49 -2.77 2.63 12.14
CA LEU A 49 -2.48 3.91 11.47
C LEU A 49 -1.89 3.71 10.07
N ALA A 50 -1.02 2.73 9.88
CA ALA A 50 -0.47 2.39 8.56
C ALA A 50 -1.57 1.95 7.59
N THR A 51 -2.53 1.13 8.04
CA THR A 51 -3.68 0.74 7.20
C THR A 51 -4.54 1.94 6.83
N LEU A 52 -4.85 2.83 7.78
CA LEU A 52 -5.64 4.05 7.52
C LEU A 52 -4.93 5.03 6.59
N ALA A 53 -3.62 5.20 6.75
CA ALA A 53 -2.80 6.02 5.88
C ALA A 53 -2.78 5.47 4.45
N TYR A 54 -2.68 4.14 4.31
CA TYR A 54 -2.70 3.48 3.01
C TYR A 54 -4.08 3.58 2.33
N GLU A 55 -5.16 3.35 3.07
CA GLU A 55 -6.53 3.58 2.58
C GLU A 55 -6.73 5.02 2.11
N ARG A 56 -6.26 6.01 2.88
CA ARG A 56 -6.36 7.43 2.50
C ARG A 56 -5.56 7.74 1.23
N ARG A 57 -4.37 7.15 1.08
CA ARG A 57 -3.55 7.30 -0.14
C ARG A 57 -4.24 6.70 -1.37
N LEU A 58 -4.81 5.49 -1.23
CA LEU A 58 -5.60 4.85 -2.30
C LEU A 58 -6.81 5.71 -2.68
N ALA A 59 -7.56 6.19 -1.68
CA ALA A 59 -8.72 7.04 -1.92
C ALA A 59 -8.37 8.33 -2.67
N ALA A 60 -7.21 8.94 -2.39
CA ALA A 60 -6.72 10.11 -3.12
C ALA A 60 -6.33 9.80 -4.57
N GLN A 61 -6.01 8.53 -4.89
CA GLN A 61 -5.72 8.05 -6.24
C GLN A 61 -6.98 7.56 -6.97
N GLY A 62 -8.16 7.60 -6.34
CA GLY A 62 -9.39 7.06 -6.88
C GLY A 62 -9.42 5.52 -6.93
N ASP A 63 -8.59 4.87 -6.12
CA ASP A 63 -8.48 3.41 -6.01
C ASP A 63 -8.93 2.93 -4.61
N HIS A 64 -9.28 1.66 -4.48
CA HIS A 64 -9.60 1.04 -3.20
C HIS A 64 -9.08 -0.39 -3.14
N SER A 65 -8.67 -0.82 -1.94
CA SER A 65 -8.28 -2.21 -1.71
C SER A 65 -9.17 -2.83 -0.64
N THR A 66 -10.01 -3.79 -1.05
CA THR A 66 -10.86 -4.57 -0.13
C THR A 66 -10.02 -5.26 0.94
N ALA A 67 -8.83 -5.74 0.58
CA ALA A 67 -7.94 -6.42 1.52
C ALA A 67 -7.47 -5.47 2.64
N VAL A 68 -7.03 -4.26 2.28
CA VAL A 68 -6.59 -3.26 3.29
C VAL A 68 -7.76 -2.82 4.15
N THR A 69 -8.94 -2.62 3.55
CA THR A 69 -10.16 -2.28 4.28
C THR A 69 -10.57 -3.38 5.26
N ALA A 70 -10.52 -4.65 4.86
CA ALA A 70 -10.78 -5.78 5.73
C ALA A 70 -9.77 -5.83 6.90
N VAL A 71 -8.48 -5.59 6.63
CA VAL A 71 -7.45 -5.51 7.66
C VAL A 71 -7.75 -4.37 8.65
N GLY A 72 -8.05 -3.17 8.16
CA GLY A 72 -8.37 -2.02 9.01
C GLY A 72 -9.61 -2.26 9.89
N TRP A 73 -10.65 -2.94 9.38
CA TRP A 73 -11.81 -3.35 10.17
C TRP A 73 -11.48 -4.48 11.16
N SER A 74 -10.65 -5.44 10.78
CA SER A 74 -10.23 -6.54 11.66
C SER A 74 -9.49 -6.02 12.89
N PHE A 75 -8.61 -5.04 12.74
CA PHE A 75 -7.95 -4.39 13.89
C PHE A 75 -8.96 -3.72 14.82
N GLY A 76 -9.93 -2.98 14.27
CA GLY A 76 -10.99 -2.35 15.05
C GLY A 76 -11.86 -3.36 15.81
N LEU A 77 -12.23 -4.47 15.16
CA LEU A 77 -13.03 -5.54 15.76
C LEU A 77 -12.26 -6.31 16.84
N ILE A 78 -10.98 -6.61 16.59
CA ILE A 78 -10.12 -7.28 17.58
C ILE A 78 -9.94 -6.38 18.81
N ALA A 79 -9.64 -5.09 18.61
CA ALA A 79 -9.50 -4.13 19.70
C ALA A 79 -10.80 -4.01 20.51
N ALA A 80 -11.96 -3.88 19.85
CA ALA A 80 -13.26 -3.88 20.52
C ALA A 80 -13.52 -5.20 21.27
N GLY A 81 -13.22 -6.34 20.67
CA GLY A 81 -13.37 -7.66 21.28
C GLY A 81 -12.54 -7.84 22.55
N VAL A 82 -11.28 -7.37 22.54
CA VAL A 82 -10.42 -7.37 23.74
C VAL A 82 -10.99 -6.49 24.84
N LEU A 83 -11.50 -5.29 24.48
CA LEU A 83 -12.12 -4.39 25.45
C LEU A 83 -13.43 -4.96 26.02
N VAL A 84 -14.24 -5.64 25.22
CA VAL A 84 -15.43 -6.36 25.69
C VAL A 84 -15.02 -7.49 26.63
N ALA A 85 -14.05 -8.32 26.26
CA ALA A 85 -13.56 -9.40 27.12
C ALA A 85 -13.04 -8.86 28.46
N HIS A 86 -12.37 -7.71 28.44
CA HIS A 86 -11.94 -7.03 29.66
C HIS A 86 -13.12 -6.53 30.48
N ALA A 87 -14.11 -5.88 29.86
CA ALA A 87 -15.31 -5.40 30.56
C ALA A 87 -16.05 -6.54 31.29
N LEU A 88 -16.05 -7.74 30.71
CA LEU A 88 -16.68 -8.94 31.29
C LEU A 88 -15.85 -9.60 32.40
N THR A 89 -14.54 -9.34 32.46
CA THR A 89 -13.62 -9.93 33.44
C THR A 89 -13.16 -8.94 34.51
N ALA A 90 -13.48 -7.66 34.36
CA ALA A 90 -13.15 -6.63 35.34
C ALA A 90 -14.09 -6.73 36.56
N ASP A 91 -13.51 -6.88 37.75
CA ASP A 91 -14.26 -7.03 39.00
C ASP A 91 -15.14 -5.82 39.33
N HIS A 92 -14.82 -4.63 38.81
CA HIS A 92 -15.56 -3.38 39.02
C HIS A 92 -15.72 -2.63 37.70
N SER A 93 -16.83 -1.89 37.55
CA SER A 93 -17.09 -0.96 36.43
C SER A 93 -17.27 -1.55 35.02
N ALA A 94 -17.77 -2.78 34.90
CA ALA A 94 -18.08 -3.45 33.61
C ALA A 94 -18.88 -2.56 32.62
N GLY A 95 -19.88 -1.82 33.10
CA GLY A 95 -20.68 -0.93 32.25
C GLY A 95 -19.89 0.22 31.63
N ALA A 96 -18.92 0.78 32.35
CA ALA A 96 -18.05 1.84 31.83
C ALA A 96 -17.10 1.30 30.77
N TRP A 97 -16.53 0.11 31.00
CA TRP A 97 -15.65 -0.55 30.03
C TRP A 97 -16.37 -1.02 28.77
N LEU A 98 -17.63 -1.45 28.89
CA LEU A 98 -18.48 -1.74 27.73
C LEU A 98 -18.72 -0.51 26.86
N ALA A 99 -18.87 0.68 27.45
CA ALA A 99 -18.98 1.92 26.69
C ALA A 99 -17.67 2.25 25.93
N VAL A 100 -16.52 2.07 26.59
CA VAL A 100 -15.19 2.28 26.00
C VAL A 100 -14.90 1.29 24.86
N ALA A 101 -15.41 0.05 24.96
CA ALA A 101 -15.18 -1.00 23.97
C ALA A 101 -15.67 -0.65 22.56
N TRP A 102 -16.63 0.27 22.43
CA TRP A 102 -17.15 0.72 21.14
C TRP A 102 -16.31 1.81 20.47
N LEU A 103 -15.36 2.42 21.20
CA LEU A 103 -14.53 3.52 20.67
C LEU A 103 -13.77 3.17 19.39
N PRO A 104 -13.14 1.98 19.24
CA PRO A 104 -12.41 1.65 18.01
C PRO A 104 -13.32 1.62 16.77
N ILE A 105 -14.52 1.06 16.94
CA ILE A 105 -15.53 0.99 15.88
C ILE A 105 -16.06 2.39 15.56
N ALA A 106 -16.38 3.18 16.58
CA ALA A 106 -16.84 4.56 16.41
C ALA A 106 -15.79 5.44 15.72
N ALA A 107 -14.51 5.28 16.06
CA ALA A 107 -13.41 6.00 15.42
C ALA A 107 -13.30 5.68 13.93
N LYS A 108 -13.36 4.39 13.55
CA LYS A 108 -13.35 3.97 12.14
C LYS A 108 -14.60 4.48 11.39
N ALA A 109 -15.77 4.43 12.03
CA ALA A 109 -17.01 4.95 11.45
C ALA A 109 -16.94 6.47 11.22
N LEU A 110 -16.45 7.23 12.21
CA LEU A 110 -16.25 8.67 12.09
C LEU A 110 -15.26 9.01 10.98
N TRP A 111 -14.18 8.24 10.85
CA TRP A 111 -13.21 8.39 9.76
C TRP A 111 -13.88 8.22 8.38
N LEU A 112 -14.78 7.24 8.21
CA LEU A 112 -15.53 7.04 6.97
C LEU A 112 -16.48 8.21 6.67
N VAL A 113 -17.23 8.67 7.67
CA VAL A 113 -18.13 9.83 7.54
C VAL A 113 -17.34 11.08 7.16
N HIS A 114 -16.19 11.30 7.80
CA HIS A 114 -15.33 12.43 7.50
C HIS A 114 -14.79 12.38 6.07
N GLY A 115 -14.33 11.21 5.60
CA GLY A 115 -13.91 11.02 4.21
C GLY A 115 -15.05 11.23 3.21
N MET A 116 -16.30 10.93 3.58
CA MET A 116 -17.47 11.25 2.77
C MET A 116 -17.77 12.75 2.74
N TRP A 117 -17.65 13.43 3.88
CA TRP A 117 -17.81 14.88 3.97
C TRP A 117 -16.78 15.64 3.13
N GLU A 118 -15.51 15.23 3.15
CA GLU A 118 -14.46 15.82 2.29
C GLU A 118 -14.84 15.71 0.80
N ARG A 119 -15.45 14.60 0.37
CA ARG A 119 -15.93 14.43 -1.01
C ARG A 119 -17.13 15.32 -1.34
N THR A 120 -18.07 15.48 -0.41
CA THR A 120 -19.23 16.36 -0.64
C THR A 120 -18.91 17.85 -0.54
N ALA A 121 -17.80 18.21 0.10
CA ALA A 121 -17.32 19.59 0.14
C ALA A 121 -16.70 20.06 -1.19
N LEU A 122 -16.29 19.12 -2.05
CA LEU A 122 -15.85 19.43 -3.41
C LEU A 122 -17.10 19.77 -4.26
N THR A 123 -17.09 20.95 -4.87
CA THR A 123 -18.17 21.34 -5.79
C THR A 123 -18.25 20.37 -6.98
N PRO A 124 -19.43 20.11 -7.56
CA PRO A 124 -19.56 19.22 -8.72
C PRO A 124 -18.60 19.58 -9.87
N THR A 125 -18.36 20.88 -10.09
CA THR A 125 -17.39 21.38 -11.07
C THR A 125 -15.96 20.95 -10.76
N ALA A 126 -15.56 20.96 -9.49
CA ALA A 126 -14.23 20.50 -9.07
C ALA A 126 -14.08 18.98 -9.28
N LEU A 127 -15.13 18.20 -9.03
CA LEU A 127 -15.13 16.75 -9.28
C LEU A 127 -14.99 16.43 -10.77
N VAL A 128 -15.73 17.14 -11.64
CA VAL A 128 -15.61 16.98 -13.10
C VAL A 128 -14.22 17.35 -13.60
N ALA A 129 -13.63 18.45 -13.10
CA ALA A 129 -12.27 18.84 -13.45
C ALA A 129 -11.23 17.80 -13.00
N ILE A 130 -11.34 17.27 -11.78
CA ILE A 130 -10.47 16.20 -11.28
C ILE A 130 -10.61 14.95 -12.14
N GLN A 131 -11.83 14.59 -12.51
CA GLN A 131 -12.10 13.42 -13.33
C GLN A 131 -11.50 13.57 -14.74
N GLY A 132 -11.59 14.77 -15.34
CA GLY A 132 -10.93 15.08 -16.61
C GLY A 132 -9.41 14.90 -16.55
N ILE A 133 -8.76 15.49 -15.54
CA ILE A 133 -7.31 15.39 -15.34
C ILE A 133 -6.87 13.93 -15.13
N GLN A 134 -7.63 13.16 -14.36
CA GLN A 134 -7.31 11.74 -14.13
C GLN A 134 -7.46 10.89 -15.38
N GLN A 135 -8.44 11.18 -16.24
CA GLN A 135 -8.59 10.45 -17.51
C GLN A 135 -7.47 10.79 -18.46
N GLU A 136 -7.13 12.07 -18.62
CA GLU A 136 -6.02 12.50 -19.48
C GLU A 136 -4.69 11.86 -19.06
N ALA A 137 -4.42 11.79 -17.76
CA ALA A 137 -3.23 11.10 -17.24
C ALA A 137 -3.25 9.58 -17.49
N ARG A 138 -4.42 8.93 -17.43
CA ARG A 138 -4.54 7.49 -17.77
C ARG A 138 -4.33 7.25 -19.25
N ASP A 139 -4.88 8.10 -20.10
CA ASP A 139 -4.76 8.02 -21.55
C ASP A 139 -3.31 8.24 -21.97
N GLU A 140 -2.64 9.25 -21.41
CA GLU A 140 -1.23 9.49 -21.66
C GLU A 140 -0.35 8.30 -21.24
N ALA A 141 -0.62 7.71 -20.07
CA ALA A 141 0.07 6.50 -19.63
C ALA A 141 -0.20 5.29 -20.56
N ALA A 142 -1.42 5.14 -21.08
CA ALA A 142 -1.75 4.09 -22.03
C ALA A 142 -1.02 4.30 -23.38
N VAL A 143 -0.97 5.54 -23.87
CA VAL A 143 -0.23 5.90 -25.09
C VAL A 143 1.26 5.66 -24.92
N ALA A 144 1.86 6.04 -23.78
CA ALA A 144 3.26 5.79 -23.49
C ALA A 144 3.58 4.28 -23.51
N ARG A 145 2.73 3.44 -22.91
CA ARG A 145 2.87 1.97 -22.97
C ARG A 145 2.75 1.43 -24.39
N ALA A 146 1.80 1.96 -25.18
CA ALA A 146 1.63 1.55 -26.57
C ALA A 146 2.85 1.90 -27.44
N ARG A 147 3.42 3.09 -27.26
CA ARG A 147 4.65 3.53 -27.94
C ARG A 147 5.84 2.63 -27.58
N LEU A 148 6.07 2.39 -26.29
CA LEU A 148 7.13 1.49 -25.84
C LEU A 148 6.98 0.09 -26.43
N ARG A 149 5.73 -0.41 -26.55
CA ARG A 149 5.46 -1.72 -27.16
C ARG A 149 5.73 -1.75 -28.67
N ALA A 150 5.43 -0.67 -29.39
CA ALA A 150 5.70 -0.55 -30.82
C ALA A 150 7.20 -0.41 -31.13
N GLU A 151 7.93 0.33 -30.28
CA GLU A 151 9.39 0.41 -30.36
C GLU A 151 10.02 -0.96 -30.10
N ALA A 152 9.56 -1.66 -29.06
CA ALA A 152 10.03 -3.01 -28.75
C ALA A 152 9.80 -4.01 -29.89
N SER A 153 8.62 -4.00 -30.53
CA SER A 153 8.35 -4.89 -31.67
C SER A 153 9.19 -4.57 -32.90
N THR A 154 9.47 -3.28 -33.12
CA THR A 154 10.36 -2.82 -34.20
C THR A 154 11.79 -3.31 -33.96
N GLU A 155 12.28 -3.18 -32.73
CA GLU A 155 13.61 -3.67 -32.37
C GLU A 155 13.72 -5.19 -32.37
N GLU A 156 12.68 -5.92 -31.99
CA GLU A 156 12.64 -7.38 -32.12
C GLU A 156 12.74 -7.82 -33.60
N THR A 157 12.04 -7.14 -34.49
CA THR A 157 12.11 -7.40 -35.94
C THR A 157 13.52 -7.11 -36.47
N ARG A 158 14.12 -6.00 -36.04
CA ARG A 158 15.49 -5.61 -36.40
C ARG A 158 16.52 -6.62 -35.90
N LEU A 159 16.44 -7.03 -34.64
CA LEU A 159 17.31 -8.05 -34.04
C LEU A 159 17.18 -9.39 -34.77
N THR A 160 15.96 -9.79 -35.14
CA THR A 160 15.72 -11.01 -35.91
C THR A 160 16.37 -10.95 -37.29
N ALA A 161 16.19 -9.84 -38.02
CA ALA A 161 16.79 -9.63 -39.33
C ALA A 161 18.33 -9.64 -39.27
N VAL A 162 18.93 -8.96 -38.28
CA VAL A 162 20.39 -8.94 -38.07
C VAL A 162 20.91 -10.33 -37.73
N THR A 163 20.19 -11.08 -36.89
CA THR A 163 20.56 -12.45 -36.52
C THR A 163 20.53 -13.38 -37.73
N GLN A 164 19.49 -13.31 -38.56
CA GLN A 164 19.38 -14.10 -39.79
C GLN A 164 20.47 -13.73 -40.80
N ALA A 165 20.74 -12.44 -40.99
CA ALA A 165 21.83 -11.97 -41.87
C ALA A 165 23.21 -12.45 -41.38
N GLY A 166 23.45 -12.43 -40.07
CA GLY A 166 24.66 -12.98 -39.45
C GLY A 166 24.80 -14.49 -39.68
N ALA A 167 23.72 -15.25 -39.52
CA ALA A 167 23.71 -16.69 -39.77
C ALA A 167 24.00 -17.02 -41.25
N ALA A 168 23.40 -16.28 -42.19
CA ALA A 168 23.67 -16.44 -43.62
C ALA A 168 25.13 -16.11 -43.99
N SER A 169 25.71 -15.09 -43.36
CA SER A 169 27.12 -14.71 -43.55
C SER A 169 28.10 -15.74 -42.99
N HIS A 170 27.75 -16.40 -41.88
CA HIS A 170 28.56 -17.50 -41.35
C HIS A 170 28.49 -18.73 -42.26
N ALA A 171 27.31 -19.05 -42.81
CA ALA A 171 27.14 -20.21 -43.69
C ALA A 171 27.87 -20.06 -45.05
N SER A 172 28.05 -18.84 -45.54
CA SER A 172 28.74 -18.55 -46.81
C SER A 172 30.26 -18.45 -46.68
N ARG A 173 30.82 -18.59 -45.47
CA ARG A 173 32.26 -18.56 -45.25
C ARG A 173 32.90 -19.86 -45.77
N PRO A 174 33.82 -19.81 -46.75
CA PRO A 174 34.44 -21.01 -47.30
C PRO A 174 35.16 -21.79 -46.20
N GLY A 175 34.87 -23.10 -46.12
CA GLY A 175 35.45 -24.01 -45.14
C GLY A 175 36.98 -24.03 -45.23
N PRO A 176 37.68 -24.38 -44.13
CA PRO A 176 39.14 -24.42 -44.12
C PRO A 176 39.64 -25.35 -45.24
N PRO A 177 40.72 -24.98 -45.95
CA PRO A 177 41.20 -25.74 -47.09
C PRO A 177 41.49 -27.17 -46.67
N THR A 178 40.79 -28.12 -47.29
CA THR A 178 41.04 -29.55 -47.12
C THR A 178 42.43 -29.85 -47.68
N ARG A 179 43.38 -30.17 -46.81
CA ARG A 179 44.69 -30.69 -47.22
C ARG A 179 44.45 -32.02 -47.95
N SER A 180 44.68 -32.03 -49.25
CA SER A 180 44.69 -33.25 -50.05
C SER A 180 45.86 -34.15 -49.63
N PRO A 181 45.68 -35.49 -49.59
CA PRO A 181 46.76 -36.41 -49.24
C PRO A 181 47.83 -36.37 -50.33
N GLN A 182 49.07 -36.11 -49.94
CA GLN A 182 50.22 -36.11 -50.84
C GLN A 182 50.44 -37.55 -51.35
N PRO A 183 50.44 -37.83 -52.68
CA PRO A 183 50.73 -39.16 -53.17
C PRO A 183 52.21 -39.46 -52.92
N GLY A 184 52.46 -40.55 -52.20
CA GLY A 184 53.79 -41.00 -51.80
C GLY A 184 54.74 -41.16 -52.99
N ARG A 185 55.90 -40.51 -52.88
CA ARG A 185 57.08 -40.83 -53.68
C ARG A 185 57.61 -42.20 -53.24
N ARG A 186 57.76 -43.10 -54.21
CA ARG A 186 58.63 -44.27 -54.11
C ARG A 186 60.09 -43.84 -54.16
#